data_AF-A0A8X6UQ72-F1
#
_entry.id   AF-A0A8X6UQ72-F1
#
_cell.length_a   1.000
_cell.length_b   1.000
_cell.length_c   1.000
_cell.angle_alpha   90.00
_cell.angle_beta   90.00
_cell.angle_gamma   90.00
#
_symmetry.space_group_name_H-M   'P 1'
#
loop_
_entity.id
_entity.type
_entity.pdbx_description
1 polymer ?
#
loop_
_entity_poly.entity_id
_entity_poly.type
_entity_poly.pdbx_seq_one_letter_code
_entity_poly.pdbx_strand_id
1 'polypeptide(L)'
;MVLRHDQTPRESTKIKSEARELVESFPITNENYPLAIESLTERYGRKELLIDFYVQELLKLVLNNATKKKQDSLSSLYNKLSTQLRALSSLGVTTDQCGVILYPLVESSLPTHILRSFERQRKNIDSLRTEYINTGCYSFVSEERSAIRRKSKIK
;
A
#
# COMPACT_ATOMS: atom_id res chain seq x y z
N MET A 1 -1.20 23.27 -26.71
CA MET A 1 -0.23 22.18 -26.94
C MET A 1 -0.54 21.09 -25.92
N VAL A 2 -1.16 20.00 -26.36
CA VAL A 2 -1.78 18.98 -25.49
C VAL A 2 -0.68 18.18 -24.78
N LEU A 3 -0.61 18.27 -23.46
CA LEU A 3 0.25 17.45 -22.62
C LEU A 3 -0.21 15.99 -22.76
N ARG A 4 0.61 15.16 -23.41
CA ARG A 4 0.33 13.74 -23.60
C ARG A 4 0.35 13.05 -22.23
N HIS A 5 -0.78 12.45 -21.88
CA HIS A 5 -1.08 11.81 -20.60
C HIS A 5 -0.47 10.39 -20.41
N ASP A 6 0.55 10.00 -21.18
CA ASP A 6 1.07 8.62 -21.19
C ASP A 6 2.57 8.52 -20.89
N GLN A 7 3.03 9.08 -19.77
CA GLN A 7 4.36 8.75 -19.25
C GLN A 7 4.27 7.50 -18.36
N THR A 8 4.40 6.33 -18.99
CA THR A 8 4.61 5.08 -18.25
C THR A 8 6.09 4.91 -17.89
N PRO A 9 6.46 4.27 -16.76
CA PRO A 9 7.85 4.10 -16.32
C PRO A 9 8.79 3.34 -17.30
N ARG A 10 8.29 2.86 -18.45
CA ARG A 10 9.02 2.01 -19.41
C ARG A 10 9.68 2.78 -20.55
N GLU A 11 9.48 4.09 -20.66
CA GLU A 11 9.96 4.91 -21.79
C GLU A 11 11.50 4.94 -21.93
N SER A 12 12.27 4.70 -20.86
CA SER A 12 13.76 4.65 -20.93
C SER A 12 14.30 3.49 -21.79
N THR A 13 13.54 2.41 -21.94
CA THR A 13 13.95 1.21 -22.71
C THR A 13 13.46 1.22 -24.16
N LYS A 14 12.68 2.22 -24.55
CA LYS A 14 12.11 2.34 -25.89
C LYS A 14 13.17 2.84 -26.86
N ILE A 15 13.32 2.17 -28.00
CA ILE A 15 14.23 2.60 -29.07
C ILE A 15 13.75 3.96 -29.58
N LYS A 16 14.65 4.96 -29.65
CA LYS A 16 14.37 6.38 -30.01
C LYS A 16 13.48 7.15 -29.02
N SER A 17 13.57 6.87 -27.71
CA SER A 17 12.98 7.77 -26.72
C SER A 17 13.89 8.95 -26.42
N GLU A 18 13.29 10.10 -26.12
CA GLU A 18 13.99 11.30 -25.65
C GLU A 18 14.91 11.02 -24.46
N ALA A 19 14.50 10.13 -23.55
CA ALA A 19 15.30 9.74 -22.40
C ALA A 19 16.56 8.95 -22.81
N ARG A 20 16.47 8.14 -23.87
CA ARG A 20 17.59 7.38 -24.41
C ARG A 20 18.56 8.28 -25.16
N GLU A 21 18.06 9.18 -26.00
CA GLU A 21 18.88 10.18 -26.70
C GLU A 21 19.63 11.09 -25.71
N LEU A 22 18.98 11.45 -24.60
CA LEU A 22 19.63 12.20 -23.53
C LEU A 22 20.82 11.43 -22.93
N VAL A 23 20.66 10.14 -22.62
CA VAL A 23 21.76 9.32 -22.08
C VAL A 23 22.87 9.10 -23.11
N GLU A 24 22.52 8.85 -24.38
CA GLU A 24 23.48 8.65 -25.46
C GLU A 24 24.28 9.92 -25.81
N SER A 25 23.80 11.11 -25.40
CA SER A 25 24.53 12.37 -25.59
C SER A 25 25.76 12.53 -24.68
N PHE A 26 25.85 11.74 -23.61
CA PHE A 26 26.99 11.77 -22.69
C PHE A 26 28.09 10.78 -23.15
N PRO A 27 29.36 11.21 -23.22
CA PRO A 27 30.49 10.29 -23.39
C PRO A 27 30.51 9.18 -22.33
N ILE A 28 30.89 7.96 -22.76
CA ILE A 28 30.97 6.77 -21.90
C ILE A 28 32.22 6.86 -21.00
N THR A 29 32.14 7.68 -19.97
CA THR A 29 33.21 7.92 -18.99
C THR A 29 32.61 7.87 -17.58
N ASN A 30 33.43 7.46 -16.60
CA ASN A 30 32.96 7.30 -15.22
C ASN A 30 32.41 8.60 -14.62
N GLU A 31 33.03 9.72 -14.99
CA GLU A 31 32.69 11.07 -14.53
C GLU A 31 31.34 11.55 -15.05
N ASN A 32 30.88 11.04 -16.19
CA ASN A 32 29.63 11.47 -16.82
C ASN A 32 28.38 10.68 -16.39
N TYR A 33 28.53 9.51 -15.75
CA TYR A 33 27.39 8.77 -15.22
C TYR A 33 26.54 9.59 -14.22
N PRO A 34 27.11 10.27 -13.21
CA PRO A 34 26.30 11.10 -12.31
C PRO A 34 25.60 12.25 -13.03
N LEU A 35 26.22 12.88 -14.02
CA LEU A 35 25.63 13.98 -14.81
C LEU A 35 24.44 13.50 -15.67
N ALA A 36 24.55 12.30 -16.24
CA ALA A 36 23.46 11.67 -16.99
C ALA A 36 22.28 11.33 -16.07
N ILE A 37 22.56 10.82 -14.87
CA ILE A 37 21.53 10.54 -13.85
C ILE A 37 20.86 11.85 -13.42
N GLU A 38 21.64 12.88 -13.12
CA GLU A 38 21.13 14.19 -12.72
C GLU A 38 20.20 14.78 -13.79
N SER A 39 20.64 14.79 -15.06
CA SER A 39 19.85 15.28 -16.19
C SER A 39 18.53 14.50 -16.37
N LEU A 40 18.56 13.18 -16.18
CA LEU A 40 17.34 12.37 -16.19
C LEU A 40 16.42 12.70 -15.02
N THR A 41 16.98 12.88 -13.81
CA THR A 41 16.19 13.21 -12.62
C THR A 41 15.59 14.60 -12.67
N GLU A 42 16.28 15.59 -13.25
CA GLU A 42 15.74 16.94 -13.42
C GLU A 42 14.56 16.95 -14.42
N ARG A 43 14.73 16.23 -15.54
CA ARG A 43 13.74 16.21 -16.62
C ARG A 43 12.53 15.30 -16.31
N TYR A 44 12.75 14.16 -15.65
CA TYR A 44 11.73 13.12 -15.46
C TYR A 44 11.46 12.75 -13.98
N GLY A 45 12.34 13.11 -13.06
CA GLY A 45 12.26 12.77 -11.64
C GLY A 45 11.31 13.65 -10.82
N ARG A 46 10.28 14.24 -11.44
CA ARG A 46 9.30 15.11 -10.78
C ARG A 46 8.40 14.29 -9.85
N LYS A 47 8.84 14.11 -8.61
CA LYS A 47 8.19 13.27 -7.60
C LYS A 47 6.71 13.61 -7.39
N GLU A 48 6.37 14.90 -7.33
CA GLU A 48 4.98 15.36 -7.13
C GLU A 48 4.04 14.85 -8.23
N LEU A 49 4.44 14.98 -9.50
CA LEU A 49 3.65 14.49 -10.64
C LEU A 49 3.52 12.96 -10.63
N LEU A 50 4.58 12.26 -10.22
CA LEU A 50 4.55 10.80 -10.09
C LEU A 50 3.60 10.37 -8.97
N ILE A 51 3.60 11.06 -7.83
CA ILE A 51 2.66 10.81 -6.73
C ILE A 51 1.22 11.00 -7.23
N ASP A 52 0.93 12.13 -7.89
CA ASP A 52 -0.39 12.40 -8.45
C ASP A 52 -0.84 11.31 -9.42
N PHE A 53 0.04 10.89 -10.32
CA PHE A 53 -0.23 9.82 -11.27
C PHE A 53 -0.59 8.51 -10.56
N TYR A 54 0.19 8.09 -9.56
CA TYR A 54 -0.07 6.85 -8.84
C TYR A 54 -1.33 6.91 -7.97
N VAL A 55 -1.66 8.08 -7.40
CA VAL A 55 -2.94 8.29 -6.71
C VAL A 55 -4.11 8.23 -7.69
N GLN A 56 -4.00 8.83 -8.88
CA GLN A 56 -5.03 8.74 -9.92
C GLN A 56 -5.24 7.29 -10.39
N GLU A 57 -4.17 6.50 -10.51
CA GLU A 57 -4.29 5.07 -10.84
C GLU A 57 -5.02 4.29 -9.74
N LEU A 58 -4.78 4.59 -8.46
CA LEU A 58 -5.56 4.02 -7.36
C LEU A 58 -7.04 4.42 -7.44
N LEU A 59 -7.34 5.69 -7.71
CA LEU A 59 -8.71 6.17 -7.88
C LEU A 59 -9.43 5.49 -9.05
N LYS A 60 -8.72 5.21 -10.15
CA LYS A 60 -9.29 4.43 -11.27
C LYS A 60 -9.68 3.02 -10.83
N LEU A 61 -8.89 2.36 -9.97
CA LEU A 61 -9.26 1.05 -9.41
C LEU A 61 -10.53 1.13 -8.56
N VAL A 62 -10.64 2.16 -7.72
CA VAL A 62 -11.87 2.41 -6.91
C VAL A 62 -13.08 2.61 -7.81
N LEU A 63 -12.97 3.45 -8.84
CA LEU A 63 -14.07 3.71 -9.77
C LEU A 63 -14.46 2.47 -10.57
N ASN A 64 -13.49 1.64 -10.98
CA ASN A 64 -13.77 0.38 -11.66
C ASN A 64 -14.55 -0.59 -10.77
N ASN A 65 -14.21 -0.66 -9.48
CA ASN A 65 -14.94 -1.45 -8.49
C ASN A 65 -16.37 -0.90 -8.28
N ALA A 66 -16.51 0.41 -8.06
CA ALA A 66 -17.79 1.06 -7.81
C ALA A 66 -18.78 0.96 -8.98
N THR A 67 -18.28 1.17 -10.21
CA THR A 67 -19.11 1.14 -11.43
C THR A 67 -19.30 -0.26 -12.01
N LYS A 68 -18.62 -1.28 -11.47
CA LYS A 68 -18.60 -2.66 -11.97
C LYS A 68 -18.29 -2.79 -13.47
N LYS A 69 -17.70 -1.76 -14.09
CA LYS A 69 -17.40 -1.71 -15.53
C LYS A 69 -16.39 -2.78 -15.95
N LYS A 70 -15.47 -3.12 -15.05
CA LYS A 70 -14.43 -4.12 -15.26
C LYS A 70 -14.16 -4.86 -13.96
N GLN A 71 -14.58 -6.13 -13.91
CA GLN A 71 -14.13 -7.02 -12.83
C GLN A 71 -12.74 -7.55 -13.19
N ASP A 72 -11.72 -6.93 -12.62
CA ASP A 72 -10.41 -7.54 -12.58
C ASP A 72 -10.46 -8.80 -11.70
N SER A 73 -9.71 -9.84 -12.07
CA SER A 73 -9.50 -10.98 -11.18
C SER A 73 -8.82 -10.50 -9.88
N LEU A 74 -9.05 -11.20 -8.77
CA LEU A 74 -8.46 -10.86 -7.47
C LEU A 74 -6.94 -10.69 -7.54
N SER A 75 -6.26 -11.58 -8.26
CA SER A 75 -4.81 -11.55 -8.45
C SER A 75 -4.36 -10.31 -9.24
N SER A 76 -5.10 -9.95 -10.30
CA SER A 76 -4.83 -8.74 -11.07
C SER A 76 -5.02 -7.47 -10.23
N LEU A 77 -6.11 -7.40 -9.46
CA LEU A 77 -6.39 -6.28 -8.57
C LEU A 77 -5.29 -6.13 -7.49
N TYR A 78 -4.93 -7.23 -6.83
CA TYR A 78 -3.85 -7.24 -5.84
C TYR A 78 -2.52 -6.77 -6.43
N ASN A 79 -2.16 -7.26 -7.61
CA ASN A 79 -0.92 -6.87 -8.28
C ASN A 79 -0.92 -5.38 -8.64
N LYS A 80 -2.05 -4.84 -9.15
CA LYS A 80 -2.18 -3.41 -9.47
C LYS A 80 -2.08 -2.55 -8.21
N LEU A 81 -2.82 -2.89 -7.14
CA LEU A 81 -2.76 -2.19 -5.87
C LEU A 81 -1.34 -2.21 -5.29
N SER A 82 -0.72 -3.39 -5.24
CA SER A 82 0.65 -3.56 -4.75
C SER A 82 1.66 -2.74 -5.55
N THR A 83 1.48 -2.65 -6.88
CA THR A 83 2.34 -1.85 -7.75
C THR A 83 2.24 -0.37 -7.41
N GLN A 84 1.02 0.19 -7.29
CA GLN A 84 0.85 1.60 -6.99
C GLN A 84 1.30 1.95 -5.56
N LEU A 85 0.98 1.11 -4.57
CA LEU A 85 1.42 1.31 -3.18
C LEU A 85 2.95 1.24 -3.05
N ARG A 86 3.60 0.31 -3.75
CA ARG A 86 5.07 0.20 -3.75
C ARG A 86 5.70 1.44 -4.41
N ALA A 87 5.13 1.91 -5.51
CA ALA A 87 5.61 3.11 -6.19
C ALA A 87 5.48 4.35 -5.29
N LEU A 88 4.34 4.54 -4.64
CA LEU A 88 4.12 5.61 -3.66
C LEU A 88 5.10 5.54 -2.49
N SER A 89 5.33 4.34 -1.94
CA SER A 89 6.33 4.14 -0.88
C SER A 89 7.75 4.50 -1.34
N SER A 90 8.14 4.15 -2.56
CA SER A 90 9.46 4.51 -3.12
C SER A 90 9.64 6.02 -3.35
N LEU A 91 8.54 6.75 -3.51
CA LEU A 91 8.53 8.21 -3.64
C LEU A 91 8.52 8.95 -2.30
N GLY A 92 8.47 8.22 -1.18
CA GLY A 92 8.47 8.79 0.17
C GLY A 92 7.09 8.95 0.78
N VAL A 93 6.02 8.50 0.11
CA VAL A 93 4.66 8.46 0.68
C VAL A 93 4.59 7.27 1.64
N THR A 94 4.86 7.53 2.91
CA THR A 94 4.84 6.51 3.95
C THR A 94 3.42 6.29 4.48
N THR A 95 3.20 5.10 5.02
CA THR A 95 1.93 4.74 5.67
C THR A 95 1.63 5.63 6.88
N ASP A 96 2.65 6.24 7.50
CA ASP A 96 2.48 7.18 8.61
C ASP A 96 1.94 8.54 8.15
N GLN A 97 2.36 9.00 6.96
CA GLN A 97 1.93 10.29 6.42
C GLN A 97 0.55 10.22 5.75
N CYS A 98 0.26 9.11 5.07
CA CYS A 98 -0.94 8.99 4.24
C CYS A 98 -1.80 7.77 4.55
N GLY A 99 -1.51 6.99 5.60
CA GLY A 99 -2.25 5.77 5.92
C GLY A 99 -3.74 5.99 6.15
N VAL A 100 -4.10 7.12 6.76
CA VAL A 100 -5.51 7.51 6.98
C VAL A 100 -6.28 7.71 5.68
N ILE A 101 -5.60 8.10 4.60
CA ILE A 101 -6.20 8.33 3.27
C ILE A 101 -6.07 7.07 2.40
N LEU A 102 -4.91 6.41 2.43
CA LEU A 102 -4.63 5.22 1.63
C LEU A 102 -5.49 4.03 2.05
N TYR A 103 -5.74 3.87 3.35
CA TYR A 103 -6.56 2.76 3.86
C TYR A 103 -7.99 2.76 3.27
N PRO A 104 -8.80 3.83 3.37
CA PRO A 104 -10.13 3.85 2.77
C PRO A 104 -10.12 3.77 1.24
N LEU A 105 -9.05 4.25 0.58
CA LEU A 105 -8.86 4.09 -0.88
C LEU A 105 -8.67 2.62 -1.27
N VAL A 106 -7.81 1.90 -0.56
CA VAL A 106 -7.59 0.47 -0.79
C VAL A 106 -8.85 -0.32 -0.46
N GLU A 107 -9.51 0.00 0.66
CA GLU A 107 -10.79 -0.61 1.04
C GLU A 107 -11.85 -0.44 -0.04
N SER A 108 -11.98 0.78 -0.59
CA SER A 108 -12.96 1.10 -1.63
C SER A 108 -12.64 0.45 -3.00
N SER A 109 -11.40 0.04 -3.22
CA SER A 109 -10.99 -0.65 -4.45
C SER A 109 -11.29 -2.15 -4.44
N LEU A 110 -11.54 -2.72 -3.25
CA LEU A 110 -11.75 -4.15 -3.06
C LEU A 110 -13.20 -4.56 -3.36
N PRO A 111 -13.43 -5.72 -4.01
CA PRO A 111 -14.77 -6.25 -4.22
C PRO A 111 -15.47 -6.56 -2.90
N THR A 112 -16.79 -6.37 -2.87
CA THR A 112 -17.62 -6.54 -1.66
C THR A 112 -17.49 -7.93 -1.01
N HIS A 113 -17.27 -8.98 -1.81
CA HIS A 113 -17.09 -10.35 -1.29
C HIS A 113 -15.75 -10.52 -0.54
N ILE A 114 -14.71 -9.78 -0.91
CA ILE A 114 -13.41 -9.78 -0.22
C ILE A 114 -13.50 -8.99 1.06
N LEU A 115 -14.12 -7.81 1.03
CA LEU A 115 -14.36 -7.00 2.23
C LEU A 115 -15.14 -7.79 3.28
N ARG A 116 -16.22 -8.47 2.89
CA ARG A 116 -17.00 -9.33 3.79
C ARG A 116 -16.16 -10.47 4.38
N SER A 117 -15.28 -11.07 3.59
CA SER A 117 -14.36 -12.11 4.07
C SER A 117 -13.40 -11.55 5.12
N PHE A 118 -12.84 -10.37 4.86
CA PHE A 118 -11.92 -9.67 5.75
C PHE A 118 -12.60 -9.24 7.06
N GLU A 119 -13.80 -8.67 7.00
CA GLU A 119 -14.59 -8.31 8.18
C GLU A 119 -14.95 -9.53 9.05
N ARG A 120 -15.29 -10.67 8.42
CA ARG A 120 -15.55 -11.93 9.13
C ARG A 120 -14.30 -12.43 9.86
N GLN A 121 -13.14 -12.37 9.21
CA GLN A 121 -11.87 -12.73 9.83
C GLN A 121 -11.53 -11.80 10.99
N ARG A 122 -11.72 -10.49 10.83
CA ARG A 122 -11.46 -9.50 11.88
C ARG A 122 -12.34 -9.72 13.11
N LYS A 123 -13.65 -9.95 12.91
CA LYS A 123 -14.58 -10.28 14.01
C LYS A 123 -14.22 -11.59 14.70
N ASN A 124 -13.72 -12.59 13.95
CA ASN A 124 -13.27 -13.85 14.52
C ASN A 124 -12.03 -13.64 15.41
N ILE A 125 -11.05 -12.84 14.96
CA ILE A 125 -9.86 -12.48 15.75
C ILE A 125 -10.23 -11.71 17.01
N ASP A 126 -11.13 -10.72 16.91
CA ASP A 126 -11.59 -9.94 18.06
C ASP A 126 -12.37 -10.83 19.06
N SER A 127 -13.17 -11.77 18.56
CA SER A 127 -13.86 -12.77 19.38
C SER A 127 -12.87 -13.68 20.10
N LEU A 128 -11.87 -14.21 19.40
CA LEU A 128 -10.82 -15.05 19.99
C LEU A 128 -10.04 -14.28 21.05
N ARG A 129 -9.65 -13.03 20.76
CA ARG A 129 -8.92 -12.18 21.70
C ARG A 129 -9.73 -11.88 22.95
N THR A 130 -11.04 -11.68 22.82
CA THR A 130 -11.96 -11.50 23.95
C THR A 130 -12.14 -12.78 24.75
N GLU A 131 -12.18 -13.93 24.07
CA GLU A 131 -12.27 -15.25 24.70
C GLU A 131 -10.99 -15.57 25.50
N TYR A 132 -9.80 -15.38 24.93
CA TYR A 132 -8.51 -15.54 25.64
C TYR A 132 -8.38 -14.61 26.86
N ILE A 133 -8.80 -13.34 26.75
CA ILE A 133 -8.78 -12.40 27.88
C ILE A 133 -9.78 -12.83 28.95
N ASN A 134 -10.98 -13.27 28.57
CA ASN A 134 -11.97 -13.75 29.53
C ASN A 134 -11.49 -15.02 30.23
N THR A 135 -10.96 -16.02 29.50
CA THR A 135 -10.44 -17.26 30.10
C THR A 135 -9.29 -16.97 31.07
N GLY A 136 -8.37 -16.04 30.72
CA GLY A 136 -7.28 -15.61 31.60
C GLY A 136 -7.74 -14.83 32.84
N CYS A 137 -8.74 -13.95 32.70
CA CYS A 137 -9.32 -13.21 33.82
C CYS A 137 -10.12 -14.14 34.77
N TYR A 138 -10.89 -15.10 34.24
CA TYR A 138 -11.62 -16.06 35.07
C TYR A 138 -10.69 -17.04 35.79
N SER A 139 -9.60 -17.49 35.17
CA SER A 139 -8.61 -18.34 35.84
C SER A 139 -7.88 -17.57 36.95
N PHE A 140 -7.42 -16.33 36.69
CA PHE A 140 -6.80 -15.49 37.70
C PHE A 140 -7.73 -15.18 38.88
N VAL A 141 -8.98 -14.75 38.61
CA VAL A 141 -9.96 -14.42 39.66
C VAL A 141 -10.38 -15.66 40.46
N SER A 142 -10.46 -16.84 39.83
CA SER A 142 -10.79 -18.09 40.56
C SER A 142 -9.62 -18.60 41.40
N GLU A 143 -8.38 -18.42 40.95
CA GLU A 143 -7.17 -18.75 41.70
C GLU A 143 -6.97 -17.82 42.90
N GLU A 144 -7.20 -16.52 42.71
CA GLU A 144 -7.11 -15.52 43.78
C GLU A 144 -8.23 -15.71 44.83
N ARG A 145 -9.46 -16.01 44.39
CA ARG A 145 -10.57 -16.40 45.29
C ARG A 145 -10.24 -17.66 46.09
N SER A 146 -9.55 -18.63 45.49
CA SER A 146 -9.10 -19.85 46.17
C SER A 146 -7.98 -19.57 47.18
N ALA A 147 -7.06 -18.64 46.88
CA ALA A 147 -6.00 -18.22 47.79
C ALA A 147 -6.53 -17.42 48.99
N ILE A 148 -7.51 -16.53 48.79
CA ILE A 148 -8.18 -15.77 49.87
C ILE A 148 -8.93 -16.72 50.82
N ARG A 149 -9.63 -17.73 50.28
CA ARG A 149 -10.36 -18.72 51.08
C ARG A 149 -9.46 -19.67 51.88
N ARG A 150 -8.22 -19.91 51.44
CA ARG A 150 -7.21 -20.67 52.21
C ARG A 150 -6.63 -19.83 53.36
N LYS A 151 -6.41 -18.52 53.14
CA LYS A 151 -5.92 -17.59 54.18
C LYS A 151 -6.93 -17.33 55.29
N SER A 152 -8.24 -17.43 55.02
CA SER A 152 -9.28 -17.26 56.06
C SER A 152 -9.49 -18.50 56.95
N LYS A 153 -8.82 -19.63 56.66
CA LYS A 153 -8.99 -20.91 57.38
C LYS A 153 -7.78 -21.27 58.26
N ILE A 154 -6.75 -20.43 58.27
CA ILE A 154 -5.49 -20.60 59.02
C ILE A 154 -5.36 -19.53 60.13
N LYS A 155 -6.47 -18.87 60.50
CA LYS A 155 -6.52 -17.90 61.60
C LYS A 155 -7.52 -18.33 62.65
#